data_AF-A0AAQ4Q478-F1
#
_entry.id   AF-A0AAQ4Q478-F1
#
_cell.length_a   1.000
_cell.length_b   1.000
_cell.length_c   1.000
_cell.angle_alpha   90.00
_cell.angle_beta   90.00
_cell.angle_gamma   90.00
#
_symmetry.space_group_name_H-M   'P 1'
#
loop_
_entity.id
_entity.type
_entity.pdbx_description
1 polymer ?
#
loop_
_entity_poly.entity_id
_entity_poly.type
_entity_poly.pdbx_seq_one_letter_code
_entity_poly.pdbx_strand_id
1 'polypeptide(L)'
;MWLMLCGKYKGLSLPYEVMVWIHGGGFIFGAASLYDGSALATYQDVVVVVIQYRLGFLGFLSTGDEHMSGNFGMLDQVEALRWVQQHIHNFGGNPDLVTIFGESAGGVSVSLLLLSPLSDGLFHHAIAESGTAAIRLLLANDPVPAMQVVANKTVCSLESTEKIADCIRNLDLDTILSTVQDSY
;
A
#
# COMPACT_ATOMS: atom_id res chain seq x y z
N MET A 1 0.14 -0.39 11.35
CA MET A 1 -1.16 -0.59 10.68
C MET A 1 -2.17 0.32 11.37
N TRP A 2 -2.59 1.41 10.73
CA TRP A 2 -3.68 2.26 11.22
C TRP A 2 -4.87 2.00 10.30
N LEU A 3 -5.95 1.48 10.86
CA LEU A 3 -7.15 1.10 10.14
C LEU A 3 -8.28 2.03 10.56
N MET A 4 -8.97 2.67 9.61
CA MET A 4 -10.19 3.42 9.90
C MET A 4 -11.39 2.60 9.42
N LEU A 5 -12.30 2.30 10.36
CA LEU A 5 -13.48 1.47 10.14
C LEU A 5 -14.73 2.32 10.35
N CYS A 6 -15.68 2.22 9.42
CA CYS A 6 -17.00 2.80 9.59
C CYS A 6 -18.08 1.74 9.26
N GLY A 7 -19.05 1.56 10.16
CA GLY A 7 -20.10 0.55 10.01
C GLY A 7 -21.32 0.82 10.91
N LYS A 8 -22.49 0.30 10.51
CA LYS A 8 -23.73 0.30 11.30
C LYS A 8 -23.84 -0.97 12.14
N TYR A 9 -24.26 -0.85 13.40
CA TYR A 9 -24.78 -1.97 14.18
C TYR A 9 -26.30 -2.08 13.96
N LYS A 10 -26.74 -3.02 13.13
CA LYS A 10 -28.12 -3.52 13.13
C LYS A 10 -28.09 -5.05 13.29
N GLY A 11 -28.87 -5.56 14.24
CA GLY A 11 -28.93 -6.98 14.54
C GLY A 11 -29.44 -7.83 13.37
N LEU A 12 -29.00 -9.09 13.35
CA LEU A 12 -29.51 -10.24 12.56
C LEU A 12 -29.64 -10.08 11.03
N SER A 13 -28.87 -9.21 10.39
CA SER A 13 -28.63 -9.27 8.94
C SER A 13 -27.38 -10.10 8.62
N LEU A 14 -27.36 -10.75 7.44
CA LEU A 14 -26.17 -11.40 6.89
C LEU A 14 -24.95 -10.45 6.95
N PRO A 15 -23.71 -10.98 7.09
CA PRO A 15 -22.53 -10.14 7.20
C PRO A 15 -22.38 -9.25 5.96
N TYR A 16 -22.05 -7.98 6.17
CA TYR A 16 -21.98 -6.94 5.15
C TYR A 16 -20.82 -7.16 4.19
N GLU A 17 -20.97 -6.72 2.92
CA GLU A 17 -19.82 -6.65 2.02
C GLU A 17 -18.75 -5.70 2.56
N VAL A 18 -17.50 -5.97 2.24
CA VAL A 18 -16.34 -5.20 2.72
C VAL A 18 -15.69 -4.50 1.54
N MET A 19 -15.55 -3.18 1.63
CA MET A 19 -14.85 -2.37 0.65
C MET A 19 -13.55 -1.82 1.25
N VAL A 20 -12.41 -2.20 0.69
CA VAL A 20 -11.07 -1.80 1.18
C VAL A 20 -10.48 -0.74 0.25
N TRP A 21 -10.37 0.49 0.74
CA TRP A 21 -9.85 1.64 0.00
C TRP A 21 -8.32 1.74 0.09
N ILE A 22 -7.68 1.87 -1.06
CA ILE A 22 -6.25 2.15 -1.22
C ILE A 22 -6.09 3.55 -1.82
N HIS A 23 -5.50 4.46 -1.04
CA HIS A 23 -5.34 5.84 -1.48
C HIS A 23 -4.27 6.01 -2.58
N GLY A 24 -4.44 7.04 -3.41
CA GLY A 24 -3.47 7.49 -4.40
C GLY A 24 -2.32 8.32 -3.82
N GLY A 25 -1.72 9.20 -4.63
CA GLY A 25 -0.58 10.03 -4.23
C GLY A 25 0.78 9.56 -4.77
N GLY A 26 0.76 8.88 -5.92
CA GLY A 26 1.97 8.54 -6.69
C GLY A 26 2.93 7.57 -5.99
N PHE A 27 2.49 6.87 -4.95
CA PHE A 27 3.34 6.09 -4.02
C PHE A 27 4.30 6.93 -3.16
N ILE A 28 4.19 8.26 -3.17
CA ILE A 28 5.09 9.18 -2.47
C ILE A 28 4.42 9.86 -1.28
N PHE A 29 3.14 10.18 -1.39
CA PHE A 29 2.36 10.86 -0.34
C PHE A 29 0.94 10.31 -0.26
N GLY A 30 0.18 10.79 0.72
CA GLY A 30 -1.23 10.43 0.93
C GLY A 30 -1.48 9.85 2.32
N ALA A 31 -2.74 9.80 2.71
CA ALA A 31 -3.16 9.24 3.99
C ALA A 31 -4.62 8.76 3.95
N ALA A 32 -4.90 7.69 4.69
CA ALA A 32 -6.18 7.06 4.87
C ALA A 32 -7.15 8.02 5.56
N SER A 33 -6.63 8.82 6.50
CA SER A 33 -7.42 9.84 7.21
C SER A 33 -7.95 10.96 6.32
N LEU A 34 -7.52 11.04 5.06
CA LEU A 34 -8.10 11.98 4.09
C LEU A 34 -9.45 11.51 3.54
N TYR A 35 -9.83 10.24 3.76
CA TYR A 35 -11.03 9.64 3.19
C TYR A 35 -11.98 9.19 4.30
N ASP A 36 -13.12 9.86 4.41
CA ASP A 36 -14.20 9.48 5.31
C ASP A 36 -15.14 8.46 4.64
N GLY A 37 -15.09 7.21 5.10
CA GLY A 37 -15.93 6.11 4.60
C GLY A 37 -17.38 6.12 5.11
N SER A 38 -17.75 7.03 6.03
CA SER A 38 -19.03 6.98 6.75
C SER A 38 -20.26 7.07 5.85
N ALA A 39 -20.21 7.95 4.85
CA ALA A 39 -21.32 8.12 3.92
C ALA A 39 -21.54 6.85 3.09
N LEU A 40 -20.47 6.30 2.49
CA LEU A 40 -20.54 5.09 1.68
C LEU A 40 -21.05 3.89 2.49
N ALA A 41 -20.48 3.68 3.69
CA ALA A 41 -20.93 2.64 4.60
C ALA A 41 -22.42 2.76 4.95
N THR A 42 -22.91 3.99 5.13
CA THR A 42 -24.31 4.26 5.51
C THR A 42 -25.28 4.09 4.35
N TYR A 43 -24.92 4.54 3.14
CA TYR A 43 -25.83 4.55 1.99
C TYR A 43 -25.89 3.22 1.25
N GLN A 44 -24.79 2.45 1.26
CA GLN A 44 -24.71 1.17 0.56
C GLN A 44 -24.77 -0.04 1.49
N ASP A 45 -24.87 0.18 2.80
CA ASP A 45 -24.87 -0.86 3.83
C ASP A 45 -23.67 -1.84 3.66
N VAL A 46 -22.47 -1.26 3.63
CA VAL A 46 -21.18 -1.96 3.52
C VAL A 46 -20.26 -1.59 4.68
N VAL A 47 -19.25 -2.41 4.95
CA VAL A 47 -18.12 -2.03 5.82
C VAL A 47 -17.04 -1.41 4.95
N VAL A 48 -16.64 -0.18 5.27
CA VAL A 48 -15.53 0.49 4.58
C VAL A 48 -14.27 0.43 5.45
N VAL A 49 -13.19 -0.07 4.86
CA VAL A 49 -11.86 -0.16 5.47
C VAL A 49 -10.91 0.74 4.70
N VAL A 50 -10.36 1.76 5.35
CA VAL A 50 -9.40 2.68 4.71
C VAL A 50 -8.00 2.36 5.23
N ILE A 51 -7.09 1.91 4.35
CA ILE A 51 -5.77 1.40 4.76
C ILE A 51 -4.64 2.41 4.49
N GLN A 52 -3.61 2.34 5.34
CA GLN A 52 -2.31 2.98 5.12
C GLN A 52 -1.28 1.96 4.68
N TYR A 53 -0.35 2.41 3.83
CA TYR A 53 0.85 1.65 3.44
C TYR A 53 2.08 2.56 3.45
N ARG A 54 3.29 2.00 3.54
CA ARG A 54 4.53 2.77 3.48
C ARG A 54 4.70 3.44 2.11
N LEU A 55 5.22 4.66 2.13
CA LEU A 55 5.35 5.54 0.96
C LEU A 55 6.82 5.91 0.71
N GLY A 56 7.11 6.42 -0.48
CA GLY A 56 8.43 6.89 -0.88
C GLY A 56 9.50 5.83 -0.71
N PHE A 57 10.70 6.25 -0.28
CA PHE A 57 11.82 5.33 -0.06
C PHE A 57 11.53 4.25 0.98
N LEU A 58 10.76 4.56 2.02
CA LEU A 58 10.39 3.57 3.03
C LEU A 58 9.48 2.47 2.48
N GLY A 59 8.71 2.78 1.42
CA GLY A 59 7.78 1.85 0.79
C GLY A 59 8.36 1.11 -0.40
N PHE A 60 9.26 1.72 -1.17
CA PHE A 60 9.54 1.25 -2.54
C PHE A 60 11.02 1.25 -2.94
N LEU A 61 11.93 1.66 -2.05
CA LEU A 61 13.36 1.57 -2.36
C LEU A 61 13.78 0.09 -2.54
N SER A 62 14.59 -0.17 -3.56
CA SER A 62 15.03 -1.52 -3.92
C SER A 62 16.46 -1.51 -4.46
N THR A 63 17.22 -2.55 -4.15
CA THR A 63 18.53 -2.83 -4.76
C THR A 63 18.42 -3.67 -6.03
N GLY A 64 17.21 -4.15 -6.37
CA GLY A 64 16.99 -5.04 -7.51
C GLY A 64 17.35 -6.51 -7.26
N ASP A 65 17.71 -6.85 -6.01
CA ASP A 65 18.10 -8.19 -5.57
C ASP A 65 17.54 -8.50 -4.17
N GLU A 66 17.92 -9.64 -3.59
CA GLU A 66 17.44 -10.11 -2.30
C GLU A 66 17.82 -9.21 -1.11
N HIS A 67 18.84 -8.36 -1.25
CA HIS A 67 19.32 -7.54 -0.14
C HIS A 67 18.33 -6.42 0.20
N MET A 68 17.57 -5.92 -0.77
CA MET A 68 16.45 -5.01 -0.57
C MET A 68 15.49 -5.15 -1.74
N SER A 69 14.61 -6.13 -1.68
CA SER A 69 13.69 -6.46 -2.78
C SER A 69 12.72 -5.32 -3.15
N GLY A 70 12.39 -4.45 -2.20
CA GLY A 70 11.47 -3.33 -2.38
C GLY A 70 10.00 -3.74 -2.23
N ASN A 71 9.09 -2.96 -2.84
CA ASN A 71 7.63 -3.18 -2.78
C ASN A 71 7.07 -3.35 -1.36
N PHE A 72 7.74 -2.81 -0.35
CA PHE A 72 7.29 -2.85 1.04
C PHE A 72 5.90 -2.24 1.24
N GLY A 73 5.59 -1.15 0.52
CA GLY A 73 4.25 -0.56 0.49
C GLY A 73 3.18 -1.51 -0.08
N MET A 74 3.52 -2.30 -1.10
CA MET A 74 2.61 -3.34 -1.63
C MET A 74 2.42 -4.48 -0.63
N LEU A 75 3.50 -4.88 0.05
CA LEU A 75 3.43 -5.91 1.09
C LEU A 75 2.59 -5.46 2.29
N ASP A 76 2.62 -4.17 2.64
CA ASP A 76 1.73 -3.61 3.66
C ASP A 76 0.26 -3.71 3.24
N GLN A 77 -0.05 -3.48 1.97
CA GLN A 77 -1.42 -3.64 1.44
C GLN A 77 -1.87 -5.10 1.50
N VAL A 78 -1.00 -6.05 1.14
CA VAL A 78 -1.28 -7.49 1.30
C VAL A 78 -1.53 -7.83 2.76
N GLU A 79 -0.71 -7.33 3.68
CA GLU A 79 -0.88 -7.60 5.11
C GLU A 79 -2.18 -6.99 5.67
N ALA A 80 -2.54 -5.78 5.22
CA ALA A 80 -3.82 -5.19 5.57
C ALA A 80 -5.01 -6.03 5.08
N LEU A 81 -4.91 -6.62 3.88
CA LEU A 81 -5.94 -7.54 3.37
C LEU A 81 -5.98 -8.86 4.16
N ARG A 82 -4.83 -9.40 4.58
CA ARG A 82 -4.79 -10.56 5.50
C ARG A 82 -5.47 -10.24 6.83
N TRP A 83 -5.24 -9.04 7.36
CA TRP A 83 -5.92 -8.58 8.57
C TRP A 83 -7.44 -8.50 8.35
N VAL A 84 -7.90 -7.97 7.21
CA VAL A 84 -9.32 -7.93 6.86
C VAL A 84 -9.89 -9.35 6.84
N GLN A 85 -9.25 -10.28 6.14
CA GLN A 85 -9.67 -11.69 6.09
C GLN A 85 -9.80 -12.31 7.50
N GLN A 86 -8.83 -12.05 8.38
CA GLN A 86 -8.81 -12.64 9.71
C GLN A 86 -9.79 -11.99 10.69
N HIS A 87 -10.11 -10.71 10.54
CA HIS A 87 -10.74 -9.94 11.62
C HIS A 87 -12.02 -9.21 11.26
N ILE A 88 -12.35 -9.01 9.97
CA ILE A 88 -13.44 -8.11 9.59
C ILE A 88 -14.83 -8.60 10.04
N HIS A 89 -14.99 -9.90 10.27
CA HIS A 89 -16.20 -10.49 10.85
C HIS A 89 -16.56 -9.92 12.22
N ASN A 90 -15.57 -9.48 13.02
CA ASN A 90 -15.81 -8.84 14.31
C ASN A 90 -16.48 -7.46 14.19
N PHE A 91 -16.44 -6.88 12.99
CA PHE A 91 -17.04 -5.59 12.65
C PHE A 91 -18.30 -5.75 11.78
N GLY A 92 -18.81 -6.99 11.66
CA GLY A 92 -20.00 -7.31 10.87
C GLY A 92 -19.74 -7.46 9.37
N GLY A 93 -18.48 -7.46 8.92
CA GLY A 93 -18.12 -7.66 7.52
C GLY A 93 -17.97 -9.14 7.15
N ASN A 94 -18.19 -9.47 5.88
CA ASN A 94 -18.02 -10.80 5.33
C ASN A 94 -16.63 -10.93 4.66
N PRO A 95 -15.69 -11.75 5.19
CA PRO A 95 -14.39 -11.96 4.56
C PRO A 95 -14.47 -12.63 3.18
N ASP A 96 -15.58 -13.32 2.88
CA ASP A 96 -15.84 -13.97 1.58
C ASP A 96 -16.44 -13.00 0.54
N LEU A 97 -16.66 -11.72 0.90
CA LEU A 97 -17.19 -10.68 0.00
C LEU A 97 -16.40 -9.38 0.17
N VAL A 98 -15.10 -9.46 -0.15
CA VAL A 98 -14.16 -8.32 -0.08
C VAL A 98 -13.94 -7.73 -1.47
N THR A 99 -14.16 -6.43 -1.61
CA THR A 99 -13.86 -5.63 -2.80
C THR A 99 -12.72 -4.68 -2.48
N ILE A 100 -11.62 -4.73 -3.25
CA ILE A 100 -10.58 -3.69 -3.19
C ILE A 100 -10.89 -2.58 -4.18
N PHE A 101 -10.65 -1.33 -3.79
CA PHE A 101 -10.83 -0.20 -4.68
C PHE A 101 -9.83 0.93 -4.36
N GLY A 102 -9.47 1.70 -5.37
CA GLY A 102 -8.45 2.75 -5.21
C GLY A 102 -8.32 3.65 -6.43
N GLU A 103 -7.80 4.85 -6.20
CA GLU A 103 -7.64 5.90 -7.21
C GLU A 103 -6.17 6.22 -7.49
N SER A 104 -5.83 6.54 -8.74
CA SER A 104 -4.48 6.89 -9.18
C SER A 104 -3.47 5.80 -8.80
N ALA A 105 -2.45 6.11 -7.98
CA ALA A 105 -1.52 5.09 -7.46
C ALA A 105 -2.23 3.98 -6.69
N GLY A 106 -3.36 4.27 -6.02
CA GLY A 106 -4.23 3.28 -5.40
C GLY A 106 -4.90 2.36 -6.43
N GLY A 107 -5.30 2.90 -7.58
CA GLY A 107 -5.80 2.12 -8.71
C GLY A 107 -4.71 1.24 -9.35
N VAL A 108 -3.48 1.76 -9.45
CA VAL A 108 -2.30 0.96 -9.84
C VAL A 108 -2.09 -0.18 -8.84
N SER A 109 -2.16 0.10 -7.54
CA SER A 109 -2.09 -0.90 -6.47
C SER A 109 -3.14 -1.99 -6.63
N VAL A 110 -4.42 -1.63 -6.84
CA VAL A 110 -5.50 -2.59 -7.12
C VAL A 110 -5.14 -3.49 -8.30
N SER A 111 -4.67 -2.89 -9.40
CA SER A 111 -4.25 -3.63 -10.59
C SER A 111 -3.05 -4.54 -10.36
N LEU A 112 -2.09 -4.17 -9.50
CA LEU A 112 -0.93 -5.00 -9.17
C LEU A 112 -1.31 -6.14 -8.21
N LEU A 113 -2.22 -5.91 -7.26
CA LEU A 113 -2.75 -6.94 -6.38
C LEU A 113 -3.55 -8.01 -7.15
N LEU A 114 -4.28 -7.62 -8.20
CA LEU A 114 -4.91 -8.57 -9.13
C LEU A 114 -3.91 -9.51 -9.82
N LEU A 115 -2.68 -9.05 -10.05
CA LEU A 115 -1.63 -9.81 -10.75
C LEU A 115 -0.73 -10.60 -9.79
N SER A 116 -0.78 -10.29 -8.49
CA SER A 116 0.15 -10.84 -7.51
C SER A 116 -0.37 -12.16 -6.92
N PRO A 117 0.43 -13.24 -6.92
CA PRO A 117 0.06 -14.48 -6.25
C PRO A 117 0.01 -14.32 -4.72
N LEU A 118 0.64 -13.28 -4.15
CA LEU A 118 0.63 -13.04 -2.71
C LEU A 118 -0.73 -12.58 -2.18
N SER A 119 -1.59 -12.07 -3.06
CA SER A 119 -2.95 -11.62 -2.73
C SER A 119 -4.04 -12.57 -3.20
N ASP A 120 -3.67 -13.76 -3.66
CA ASP A 120 -4.63 -14.81 -4.03
C ASP A 120 -5.55 -15.15 -2.84
N GLY A 121 -6.85 -15.20 -3.12
CA GLY A 121 -7.90 -15.44 -2.11
C GLY A 121 -8.11 -14.34 -1.08
N LEU A 122 -7.44 -13.17 -1.17
CA LEU A 122 -7.62 -12.09 -0.18
C LEU A 122 -8.78 -11.14 -0.51
N PHE A 123 -9.25 -11.13 -1.75
CA PHE A 123 -10.37 -10.32 -2.22
C PHE A 123 -11.07 -10.99 -3.41
N HIS A 124 -12.26 -10.50 -3.75
CA HIS A 124 -13.21 -11.13 -4.68
C HIS A 124 -13.56 -10.21 -5.85
N HIS A 125 -13.57 -8.89 -5.61
CA HIS A 125 -13.80 -7.88 -6.64
C HIS A 125 -12.77 -6.76 -6.56
N ALA A 126 -12.59 -6.03 -7.66
CA ALA A 126 -11.60 -4.98 -7.79
C ALA A 126 -12.13 -3.81 -8.62
N ILE A 127 -11.90 -2.58 -8.16
CA ILE A 127 -12.24 -1.34 -8.88
C ILE A 127 -10.99 -0.46 -8.93
N ALA A 128 -10.47 -0.22 -10.13
CA ALA A 128 -9.28 0.60 -10.35
C ALA A 128 -9.67 1.93 -11.00
N GLU A 129 -9.63 3.01 -10.24
CA GLU A 129 -10.07 4.34 -10.68
C GLU A 129 -8.86 5.15 -11.16
N SER A 130 -8.82 5.53 -12.44
CA SER A 130 -7.76 6.38 -13.01
C SER A 130 -6.32 5.86 -12.80
N GLY A 131 -6.14 4.55 -12.63
CA GLY A 131 -4.84 3.93 -12.40
C GLY A 131 -4.84 2.45 -12.74
N THR A 132 -3.84 1.96 -13.47
CA THR A 132 -3.66 0.53 -13.77
C THR A 132 -2.18 0.17 -13.82
N ALA A 133 -1.85 -1.12 -13.75
CA ALA A 133 -0.48 -1.62 -13.89
C ALA A 133 0.13 -1.34 -15.29
N ALA A 134 -0.63 -0.79 -16.24
CA ALA A 134 -0.10 -0.34 -17.52
C ALA A 134 0.57 1.05 -17.45
N ILE A 135 0.36 1.81 -16.36
CA ILE A 135 0.96 3.13 -16.16
C ILE A 135 2.43 2.97 -15.77
N ARG A 136 3.30 2.94 -16.79
CA ARG A 136 4.76 2.77 -16.62
C ARG A 136 5.41 3.83 -15.75
N LEU A 137 4.83 5.04 -15.65
CA LEU A 137 5.38 6.12 -14.84
C LEU A 137 5.48 5.75 -13.35
N LEU A 138 4.63 4.84 -12.88
CA LEU A 138 4.56 4.43 -11.47
C LEU A 138 5.19 3.04 -11.24
N LEU A 139 5.92 2.51 -12.23
CA LEU A 139 6.61 1.22 -12.14
C LEU A 139 8.09 1.41 -12.47
N ALA A 140 8.97 0.99 -11.55
CA ALA A 140 10.40 0.98 -11.77
C ALA A 140 10.85 -0.38 -12.33
N ASN A 141 11.23 -0.42 -13.61
CA ASN A 141 11.80 -1.63 -14.21
C ASN A 141 13.26 -1.87 -13.80
N ASP A 142 13.99 -0.79 -13.51
CA ASP A 142 15.35 -0.83 -12.97
C ASP A 142 15.41 0.08 -11.75
N PRO A 143 15.45 -0.49 -10.53
CA PRO A 143 15.49 0.30 -9.29
C PRO A 143 16.90 0.82 -8.94
N VAL A 144 17.95 0.30 -9.58
CA VAL A 144 19.35 0.57 -9.20
C VAL A 144 19.73 2.05 -9.31
N PRO A 145 19.34 2.80 -10.38
CA PRO A 145 19.70 4.21 -10.48
C PRO A 145 19.13 5.07 -9.34
N ALA A 146 17.87 4.82 -8.95
CA ALA A 146 17.23 5.55 -7.85
C ALA A 146 17.93 5.25 -6.52
N MET A 147 18.27 3.97 -6.29
CA MET A 147 19.01 3.56 -5.11
C MET A 147 20.41 4.20 -5.06
N GLN A 148 21.14 4.27 -6.17
CA GLN A 148 22.48 4.90 -6.21
C GLN A 148 22.44 6.39 -5.87
N VAL A 149 21.39 7.10 -6.29
CA VAL A 149 21.18 8.50 -5.92
C VAL A 149 21.00 8.64 -4.42
N VAL A 150 20.17 7.77 -3.81
CA VAL A 150 19.96 7.76 -2.36
C VAL A 150 21.27 7.47 -1.63
N ALA A 151 21.97 6.40 -2.01
CA ALA A 151 23.21 5.99 -1.35
C ALA A 151 24.33 7.05 -1.45
N ASN A 152 24.45 7.75 -2.58
CA ASN A 152 25.38 8.87 -2.72
C ASN A 152 25.05 10.04 -1.78
N LYS A 153 23.77 10.40 -1.66
CA LYS A 153 23.33 11.49 -0.78
C LYS A 153 23.51 11.15 0.70
N THR A 154 23.34 9.88 1.07
CA THR A 154 23.44 9.41 2.46
C THR A 154 24.84 8.95 2.85
N VAL A 155 25.83 9.10 1.95
CA VAL A 155 27.23 8.70 2.15
C VAL A 155 27.36 7.20 2.47
N CYS A 156 26.42 6.39 1.98
CA CYS A 156 26.49 4.94 2.08
C CYS A 156 27.53 4.36 1.12
N SER A 157 28.20 3.29 1.53
CA SER A 157 29.16 2.58 0.67
C SER A 157 28.45 2.02 -0.56
N LEU A 158 29.00 2.27 -1.75
CA LEU A 158 28.52 1.75 -3.03
C LEU A 158 29.23 0.45 -3.47
N GLU A 159 29.96 -0.21 -2.56
CA GLU A 159 30.77 -1.38 -2.90
C GLU A 159 29.93 -2.61 -3.29
N SER A 160 28.77 -2.79 -2.67
CA SER A 160 27.82 -3.87 -2.99
C SER A 160 26.40 -3.48 -2.57
N THR A 161 25.40 -4.11 -3.20
CA THR A 161 23.98 -3.93 -2.85
C THR A 161 23.66 -4.32 -1.41
N GLU A 162 24.32 -5.35 -0.87
CA GLU A 162 24.27 -5.72 0.56
C GLU A 162 24.69 -4.56 1.48
N LYS A 163 25.88 -3.99 1.24
CA LYS A 163 26.42 -2.89 2.08
C LYS A 163 25.58 -1.63 1.98
N ILE A 164 25.04 -1.35 0.79
CA ILE A 164 24.08 -0.27 0.58
C ILE A 164 22.83 -0.52 1.44
N ALA A 165 22.22 -1.69 1.31
CA ALA A 165 20.98 -2.02 2.02
C ALA A 165 21.16 -1.95 3.54
N ASP A 166 22.27 -2.48 4.05
CA ASP A 166 22.60 -2.43 5.47
C ASP A 166 22.88 -1.02 5.97
N CYS A 167 23.55 -0.19 5.18
CA CYS A 167 23.75 1.21 5.52
C CYS A 167 22.41 1.96 5.59
N ILE A 168 21.56 1.83 4.57
CA ILE A 168 20.28 2.54 4.48
C ILE A 168 19.33 2.15 5.62
N ARG A 169 19.31 0.88 6.03
CA ARG A 169 18.51 0.42 7.19
C ARG A 169 18.93 1.05 8.51
N ASN A 170 20.18 1.49 8.63
CA ASN A 170 20.74 2.07 9.84
C ASN A 170 20.73 3.61 9.83
N LEU A 171 20.24 4.24 8.76
CA LEU A 171 20.04 5.69 8.72
C LEU A 171 18.90 6.10 9.65
N ASP A 172 19.04 7.28 10.24
CA ASP A 172 17.92 7.91 10.95
C ASP A 172 16.83 8.37 9.97
N LEU A 173 15.61 8.47 10.49
CA LEU A 173 14.45 8.82 9.66
C LEU A 173 14.58 10.21 9.04
N ASP A 174 15.17 11.18 9.75
CA ASP A 174 15.30 12.55 9.27
C ASP A 174 16.25 12.61 8.06
N THR A 175 17.34 11.82 8.08
CA THR A 175 18.25 11.66 6.94
C THR A 175 17.57 11.00 5.74
N ILE A 176 16.72 10.00 5.96
CA ILE A 176 15.95 9.37 4.88
C ILE A 176 14.97 10.38 4.26
N LEU A 177 14.28 11.17 5.09
CA LEU A 177 13.29 12.14 4.65
C LEU A 177 13.91 13.36 3.96
N SER A 178 15.08 13.85 4.40
CA SER A 178 15.78 14.96 3.74
C SER A 178 16.23 14.58 2.33
N THR A 179 16.63 13.32 2.12
CA THR A 179 17.00 12.79 0.80
C THR A 179 15.83 12.86 -0.21
N VAL A 180 14.58 12.78 0.28
CA VAL A 180 13.36 12.90 -0.54
C VAL A 180 13.14 14.35 -1.00
N GLN A 181 13.34 15.34 -0.13
CA GLN A 181 13.10 16.75 -0.45
C GLN A 181 14.05 17.30 -1.52
N ASP A 182 15.30 16.86 -1.52
CA ASP A 182 16.32 17.31 -2.48
C ASP A 182 16.24 16.61 -3.86
N SER A 183 15.24 15.75 -4.07
CA SER A 183 15.08 14.95 -5.29
C SER A 183 13.89 15.40 -6.15
N TYR A 184 13.21 16.47 -5.74
CA TYR A 184 12.11 17.13 -6.46
C TYR A 184 12.42 18.60 -6.74
#